data_AF-A0A2A4JG46-F1
#
_entry.id   AF-A0A2A4JG46-F1
#
_cell.length_a   1.000
_cell.length_b   1.000
_cell.length_c   1.000
_cell.angle_alpha   90.00
_cell.angle_beta   90.00
_cell.angle_gamma   90.00
#
_symmetry.space_group_name_H-M   'P 1'
#
loop_
_entity.id
_entity.type
_entity.pdbx_description
1 polymer ?
#
loop_
_entity_poly.entity_id
_entity_poly.type
_entity_poly.pdbx_seq_one_letter_code
_entity_poly.pdbx_strand_id
1 'polypeptide(L)'
;MALKPNPQCDDSYCRSRQAEYRAKPVVELATEVTEDSAPVHADNEWGISLVDENTPEDDDCSHLKLVDGVQVAYSVPVDNSTPESSTGGAVAASELSLEELMQQMKSM
;
A
#
# COMPACT_ATOMS: atom_id res chain seq x y z
N MET A 1 -15.28 25.36 -10.46
CA MET A 1 -16.32 26.41 -10.38
C MET A 1 -17.61 25.84 -10.95
N ALA A 2 -18.72 25.89 -10.23
CA ALA A 2 -20.01 25.37 -10.72
C ALA A 2 -20.86 26.51 -11.31
N LEU A 3 -21.33 26.35 -12.55
CA LEU A 3 -22.19 27.32 -13.23
C LEU A 3 -23.64 27.16 -12.76
N LYS A 4 -24.32 28.28 -12.50
CA LYS A 4 -25.75 28.30 -12.10
C LYS A 4 -26.66 28.36 -13.33
N PRO A 5 -27.86 27.74 -13.29
CA PRO A 5 -28.82 27.81 -14.39
C PRO A 5 -29.31 29.23 -14.68
N ASN A 6 -29.57 29.55 -15.95
CA ASN A 6 -30.16 30.82 -16.37
C ASN A 6 -31.69 30.83 -16.13
N PRO A 7 -32.25 31.78 -15.36
CA PRO A 7 -33.68 31.89 -15.12
C PRO A 7 -34.52 32.21 -16.37
N GLN A 8 -33.92 32.82 -17.39
CA GLN A 8 -34.56 33.18 -18.67
C GLN A 8 -34.11 32.26 -19.80
N CYS A 9 -33.85 30.99 -19.50
CA CYS A 9 -33.54 30.00 -20.54
C CYS A 9 -34.70 29.90 -21.54
N ASP A 10 -34.37 29.87 -22.84
CA ASP A 10 -35.34 29.73 -23.93
C ASP A 10 -36.01 28.34 -23.96
N ASP A 11 -35.37 27.33 -23.36
CA ASP A 11 -35.92 25.98 -23.22
C ASP A 11 -36.96 25.92 -22.09
N SER A 12 -38.19 25.52 -22.44
CA SER A 12 -39.30 25.35 -21.52
C SER A 12 -39.04 24.26 -20.48
N TYR A 13 -38.37 23.17 -20.85
CA TYR A 13 -38.03 22.07 -19.94
C TYR A 13 -37.01 22.52 -18.90
N CYS A 14 -36.02 23.32 -19.32
CA CYS A 14 -35.02 23.88 -18.41
C CYS A 14 -35.67 24.68 -17.27
N ARG A 15 -36.65 25.53 -17.59
CA ARG A 15 -37.39 26.30 -16.58
C ARG A 15 -38.23 25.42 -15.65
N SER A 16 -38.88 24.38 -16.19
CA SER A 16 -39.66 23.44 -15.39
C SER A 16 -38.79 22.70 -14.37
N ARG A 17 -37.61 22.21 -14.78
CA ARG A 17 -36.66 21.55 -13.87
C ARG A 17 -36.09 22.50 -12.82
N GLN A 18 -35.88 23.77 -13.17
CA GLN A 18 -35.48 24.78 -12.19
C GLN A 18 -36.57 25.00 -11.13
N ALA A 19 -37.85 25.01 -11.53
CA ALA A 19 -38.97 25.13 -10.59
C ALA A 19 -39.09 23.89 -9.69
N GLU A 20 -38.97 22.69 -10.26
CA GLU A 20 -38.94 21.43 -9.51
C GLU A 20 -37.80 21.40 -8.48
N TYR A 21 -36.59 21.83 -8.88
CA TYR A 21 -35.43 21.88 -8.00
C TYR A 21 -35.63 22.87 -6.84
N ARG A 22 -36.24 24.04 -7.10
CA ARG A 22 -36.56 25.03 -6.04
C ARG A 22 -37.67 24.55 -5.11
N ALA A 23 -38.62 23.75 -5.62
CA ALA A 23 -39.71 23.18 -4.84
C ALA A 23 -39.26 21.97 -4.00
N LYS A 24 -38.16 21.32 -4.39
CA LYS A 24 -37.60 20.21 -3.62
C LYS A 24 -37.06 20.74 -2.28
N PRO A 25 -37.50 20.19 -1.14
CA PRO A 25 -36.97 20.61 0.15
C PRO A 25 -35.46 20.38 0.12
N VAL A 26 -34.71 21.36 0.64
CA VAL A 26 -33.27 21.22 0.82
C VAL A 26 -33.08 20.02 1.72
N VAL A 27 -32.53 18.94 1.15
CA VAL A 27 -32.05 17.83 1.94
C VAL A 27 -30.91 18.44 2.74
N GLU A 28 -31.13 18.65 4.04
CA GLU A 28 -30.04 18.86 4.96
C GLU A 28 -29.19 17.60 4.84
N LEU A 29 -28.15 17.70 4.01
CA LEU A 29 -27.09 16.72 3.94
C LEU A 29 -26.54 16.74 5.36
N ALA A 30 -26.95 15.75 6.16
CA ALA A 30 -26.41 15.54 7.49
C ALA A 30 -24.91 15.69 7.32
N THR A 31 -24.36 16.72 7.98
CA THR A 31 -22.95 17.10 7.90
C THR A 31 -22.18 15.81 7.84
N GLU A 32 -21.57 15.54 6.69
CA GLU A 32 -20.67 14.40 6.53
C GLU A 32 -19.74 14.52 7.72
N VAL A 33 -19.86 13.57 8.65
CA VAL A 33 -18.95 13.50 9.78
C VAL A 33 -17.61 13.36 9.08
N THR A 34 -16.85 14.45 9.04
CA THR A 34 -15.45 14.42 8.65
C THR A 34 -14.83 13.42 9.60
N GLU A 35 -14.72 12.17 9.15
CA GLU A 35 -13.98 11.15 9.84
C GLU A 35 -12.59 11.75 10.04
N ASP A 36 -12.20 11.91 11.30
CA ASP A 36 -10.89 12.44 11.65
C ASP A 36 -9.86 11.63 10.86
N SER A 37 -9.18 12.26 9.90
CA SER A 37 -8.09 11.61 9.16
C SER A 37 -6.84 11.44 10.03
N ALA A 38 -6.97 11.69 11.34
CA ALA A 38 -5.92 11.49 12.30
C ALA A 38 -5.63 9.98 12.40
N PRO A 39 -4.35 9.59 12.47
CA PRO A 39 -3.99 8.20 12.75
C PRO A 39 -4.69 7.75 14.05
N VAL A 40 -5.50 6.69 13.96
CA VAL A 40 -6.29 6.15 15.09
C VAL A 40 -5.39 5.64 16.22
N HIS A 41 -4.11 5.39 15.92
CA HIS A 41 -3.12 4.90 16.87
C HIS A 41 -2.25 6.05 17.39
N ALA A 42 -2.36 6.33 18.69
CA ALA A 42 -1.54 7.33 19.38
C ALA A 42 -0.05 6.92 19.47
N ASP A 43 0.22 5.62 19.35
CA ASP A 43 1.53 5.01 19.49
C ASP A 43 1.75 4.01 18.34
N ASN A 44 2.90 4.14 17.67
CA ASN A 44 3.34 3.29 16.57
C ASN A 44 4.65 2.60 16.93
N GLU A 45 4.66 1.84 18.03
CA GLU A 45 5.86 1.15 18.54
C GLU A 45 6.44 0.13 17.54
N TRP A 46 5.60 -0.36 16.62
CA TRP A 46 5.96 -1.38 15.63
C TRP A 46 6.32 -0.82 14.26
N GLY A 47 6.28 0.51 14.08
CA GLY A 47 6.67 1.16 12.82
C GLY A 47 5.76 0.84 11.62
N ILE A 48 4.49 0.50 11.87
CA ILE A 48 3.53 0.19 10.81
C ILE A 48 3.26 1.47 10.02
N SER A 49 3.43 1.43 8.70
CA SER A 49 3.19 2.55 7.80
C SER A 49 2.12 2.18 6.76
N LEU A 50 1.29 3.16 6.40
CA LEU A 50 0.27 2.97 5.37
C LEU A 50 0.92 3.22 4.00
N VAL A 51 1.17 2.14 3.26
CA VAL A 51 1.65 2.20 1.87
C VAL A 51 0.44 2.05 0.96
N ASP A 52 0.32 2.92 -0.04
CA ASP A 52 -0.77 2.87 -1.03
C ASP A 52 -0.48 1.78 -2.06
N GLU A 53 -1.40 0.82 -2.20
CA GLU A 53 -1.26 -0.33 -3.12
C GLU A 53 -1.19 0.07 -4.61
N ASN A 54 -1.49 1.31 -4.98
CA ASN A 54 -1.37 1.81 -6.36
C ASN A 54 -0.06 2.58 -6.62
N THR A 55 0.82 2.71 -5.62
CA THR A 55 2.15 3.27 -5.87
C THR A 55 3.05 2.24 -6.53
N PRO A 56 3.71 2.56 -7.67
CA PRO A 56 4.67 1.65 -8.25
C PRO A 56 5.83 1.50 -7.27
N GLU A 57 6.02 0.28 -6.78
CA GLU A 57 7.16 -0.09 -5.95
C GLU A 57 8.46 0.12 -6.75
N ASP A 58 9.33 1.02 -6.24
CA ASP A 58 10.68 1.23 -6.75
C ASP A 58 11.52 0.00 -6.37
N ASP A 59 11.46 -1.04 -7.20
CA ASP A 59 12.35 -2.20 -7.10
C ASP A 59 13.80 -1.77 -7.38
N ASP A 60 14.57 -1.51 -6.32
CA ASP A 60 16.01 -1.24 -6.36
C ASP A 60 16.84 -2.50 -6.71
N CYS A 61 16.42 -3.27 -7.71
CA CYS A 61 17.19 -4.38 -8.28
C CYS A 61 18.38 -3.91 -9.14
N SER A 62 18.57 -2.59 -9.27
CA SER A 62 19.62 -1.95 -10.09
C SER A 62 21.07 -2.33 -9.69
N HIS A 63 21.29 -2.88 -8.50
CA HIS A 63 22.60 -3.32 -8.03
C HIS A 63 22.98 -4.76 -8.45
N LEU A 64 22.02 -5.57 -8.92
CA LEU A 64 22.29 -6.97 -9.25
C LEU A 64 22.84 -7.12 -10.67
N LYS A 65 24.12 -7.51 -10.79
CA LYS A 65 24.75 -7.81 -12.08
C LYS A 65 24.34 -9.19 -12.59
N LEU A 66 23.21 -9.28 -13.29
CA LEU A 66 22.73 -10.53 -13.89
C LEU A 66 23.43 -10.79 -15.24
N VAL A 67 23.56 -12.09 -15.57
CA VAL A 67 24.05 -12.56 -16.87
C VAL A 67 22.89 -12.62 -17.86
N ASP A 68 23.18 -12.50 -19.15
CA ASP A 68 22.18 -12.58 -20.21
C ASP A 68 21.31 -13.85 -20.10
N GLY A 69 19.99 -13.67 -20.09
CA GLY A 69 19.01 -14.74 -19.93
C GLY A 69 18.57 -15.08 -18.49
N VAL A 70 19.06 -14.39 -17.46
CA VAL A 70 18.62 -14.57 -16.06
C VAL A 70 17.78 -13.36 -15.62
N GLN A 71 16.67 -13.61 -14.94
CA GLN A 71 15.80 -12.58 -14.33
C GLN A 71 15.47 -12.96 -12.88
N VAL A 72 15.30 -11.95 -12.02
CA VAL A 72 14.85 -12.13 -10.64
C VAL A 72 13.32 -12.24 -10.63
N ALA A 73 12.77 -13.23 -9.94
CA ALA A 73 11.33 -13.46 -9.85
C ALA A 73 10.65 -12.65 -8.74
N TYR A 74 11.38 -12.30 -7.68
CA TYR A 74 10.90 -11.51 -6.55
C TYR A 74 12.10 -10.98 -5.75
N SER A 75 12.00 -9.76 -5.22
CA SER A 75 12.97 -9.11 -4.35
C SER A 75 12.50 -9.25 -2.89
N VAL A 76 13.38 -9.70 -1.98
CA VAL A 76 13.06 -9.69 -0.55
C VAL A 76 13.48 -8.34 0.03
N PRO A 77 12.58 -7.58 0.67
CA PRO A 77 12.94 -6.32 1.30
C PRO A 77 13.99 -6.54 2.39
N VAL A 78 15.04 -5.73 2.36
CA VAL A 78 16.11 -5.79 3.37
C VAL A 78 15.64 -5.03 4.60
N ASP A 79 15.11 -5.75 5.59
CA ASP A 79 14.88 -5.19 6.91
C ASP A 79 16.22 -4.83 7.54
N ASN A 80 16.51 -3.54 7.66
CA ASN A 80 17.72 -3.01 8.32
C ASN A 80 17.76 -3.34 9.84
N SER A 81 16.76 -4.07 10.33
CA SER A 81 16.61 -4.56 11.71
C SER A 81 17.26 -5.93 11.93
N THR A 82 17.78 -6.60 10.90
CA THR A 82 18.50 -7.86 11.05
C THR A 82 19.86 -7.79 10.35
N PRO A 83 20.98 -7.86 11.09
CA PRO A 83 22.25 -8.14 10.45
C PRO A 83 22.19 -9.58 9.93
N GLU A 84 22.33 -9.73 8.62
CA GLU A 84 22.77 -10.98 7.97
C GLU A 84 21.73 -12.10 7.81
N SER A 85 20.55 -11.81 7.24
CA SER A 85 19.75 -12.85 6.56
C SER A 85 20.28 -13.11 5.14
N SER A 86 21.59 -13.37 5.03
CA SER A 86 22.24 -13.85 3.81
C SER A 86 23.32 -14.85 4.21
N THR A 87 22.91 -15.96 4.82
CA THR A 87 23.58 -17.27 4.84
C THR A 87 22.77 -18.23 5.74
N GLY A 88 22.21 -19.30 5.16
CA GLY A 88 22.00 -20.56 5.88
C GLY A 88 21.14 -20.54 7.16
N GLY A 89 19.84 -20.22 7.03
CA GLY A 89 18.86 -20.38 8.12
C GLY A 89 18.54 -21.83 8.45
N ALA A 90 19.41 -22.45 9.27
CA ALA A 90 19.20 -23.59 10.19
C ALA A 90 20.55 -24.06 10.76
N VAL A 91 21.63 -23.91 9.98
CA VAL A 91 23.00 -24.29 10.38
C VAL A 91 23.68 -23.23 11.25
N ALA A 92 23.40 -21.94 11.04
CA ALA A 92 23.99 -20.87 11.84
C ALA A 92 23.59 -20.93 13.34
N ALA A 93 22.38 -21.39 13.64
CA ALA A 93 21.88 -21.51 15.01
C ALA A 93 22.50 -22.68 15.80
N SER A 94 23.17 -23.62 15.13
CA SER A 94 23.71 -24.83 15.75
C SER A 94 25.22 -24.86 15.85
N GLU A 95 25.93 -23.79 15.45
CA GLU A 95 27.42 -23.69 15.44
C GLU A 95 28.15 -24.80 14.65
N LEU A 96 27.41 -25.77 14.13
CA LEU A 96 27.91 -26.97 13.48
C LEU A 96 28.15 -26.69 12.00
N SER A 97 29.36 -27.04 11.54
CA SER A 97 29.66 -27.02 10.11
C SER A 97 28.82 -28.08 9.38
N LEU A 98 28.42 -27.79 8.14
CA LEU A 98 27.70 -28.73 7.27
C LEU A 98 28.45 -30.08 7.13
N GLU A 99 29.79 -30.02 7.17
CA GLU A 99 30.68 -31.20 7.19
C GLU A 99 30.48 -32.07 8.44
N GLU A 100 30.40 -31.46 9.63
CA GLU A 100 30.21 -32.18 10.91
C GLU A 100 28.85 -32.86 10.98
N LEU A 101 27.80 -32.22 10.46
CA LEU A 101 26.46 -32.80 10.42
C LEU A 101 26.40 -34.04 9.51
N MET A 102 27.09 -34.01 8.36
CA MET A 102 27.21 -35.18 7.48
C MET A 102 27.98 -36.32 8.14
N GLN A 103 28.98 -36.00 8.95
CA GLN A 103 29.78 -36.98 9.67
C GLN A 103 28.99 -37.65 10.81
N GLN A 104 28.17 -36.88 11.54
CA GLN A 104 27.28 -37.41 12.57
C GLN A 104 26.28 -38.42 11.99
N MET A 105 25.63 -38.07 10.87
CA MET A 105 24.67 -38.96 10.18
C MET A 105 25.32 -40.22 9.59
N LYS A 106 26.64 -40.22 9.38
CA LYS A 106 27.41 -41.39 8.92
C LYS A 106 27.77 -42.34 10.06
N SER A 107 27.77 -41.85 11.31
CA SER A 107 28.20 -42.59 12.51
C SER A 107 27.04 -43.23 13.29
N MET A 108 25.80 -43.00 12.86
CA MET A 108 24.62 -43.80 13.22
C MET A 108 24.38 -44.89 12.19
#